data_AF-A0A8H6NMV6-F1
#
_entry.id   AF-A0A8H6NMV6-F1
#
_cell.length_a   1.000
_cell.length_b   1.000
_cell.length_c   1.000
_cell.angle_alpha   90.00
_cell.angle_beta   90.00
_cell.angle_gamma   90.00
#
_symmetry.space_group_name_H-M   'P 1'
#
loop_
_entity.id
_entity.type
_entity.pdbx_description
1 polymer ?
#
loop_
_entity_poly.entity_id
_entity_poly.type
_entity_poly.pdbx_seq_one_letter_code
_entity_poly.pdbx_strand_id
1 'polypeptide(L)'
;MQSTNEINLVIGAKQPMPAYFDKRGAGQTTGHPGLYTWLLSPTHRDVDPDVVLVGIGVEMMFEVRVVNVVDLTAICPKGKHPSAMSDKTFKSYFTETKHLSFSYPGKAEDLQDLLVSRRTNAHKHKITVMGYSKENPLGTPFGHMLLNSVSRFDVAIQALRAGTEITSTRLKKRSLRGNIKEVERRKTEVND
;
A
#
# COMPACT_ATOMS: atom_id res chain seq x y z
N MET A 1 7.66 -25.63 -3.01
CA MET A 1 8.34 -25.24 -4.26
C MET A 1 7.87 -26.19 -5.35
N GLN A 2 6.87 -25.78 -6.14
CA GLN A 2 6.27 -26.59 -7.21
C GLN A 2 6.46 -25.97 -8.61
N SER A 3 7.00 -24.74 -8.70
CA SER A 3 7.27 -24.08 -9.97
C SER A 3 8.48 -24.69 -10.68
N THR A 4 8.44 -24.69 -12.02
CA THR A 4 9.52 -25.16 -12.91
C THR A 4 9.76 -24.11 -13.99
N ASN A 5 11.00 -23.96 -14.44
CA ASN A 5 11.41 -22.98 -15.47
C ASN A 5 11.14 -21.50 -15.12
N GLU A 6 11.14 -21.16 -13.82
CA GLU A 6 10.94 -19.81 -13.32
C GLU A 6 12.05 -19.41 -12.34
N ILE A 7 12.48 -18.14 -12.39
CA ILE A 7 13.32 -17.55 -11.34
C ILE A 7 12.39 -16.90 -10.31
N ASN A 8 12.37 -17.45 -9.10
CA ASN A 8 11.51 -16.97 -8.02
C ASN A 8 12.31 -16.08 -7.05
N LEU A 9 12.07 -14.77 -7.09
CA LEU A 9 12.60 -13.83 -6.09
C LEU A 9 11.65 -13.78 -4.89
N VAL A 10 12.10 -14.30 -3.75
CA VAL A 10 11.33 -14.26 -2.49
C VAL A 10 11.99 -13.26 -1.54
N ILE A 11 11.25 -12.19 -1.21
CA ILE A 11 11.71 -11.15 -0.29
C ILE A 11 11.06 -11.37 1.08
N GLY A 12 11.87 -11.52 2.12
CA GLY A 12 11.42 -11.73 3.49
C GLY A 12 12.27 -10.98 4.51
N ALA A 13 11.68 -10.68 5.67
CA ALA A 13 12.39 -10.08 6.79
C ALA A 13 13.11 -11.15 7.61
N LYS A 14 14.35 -10.85 8.04
CA LYS A 14 15.08 -11.62 9.06
C LYS A 14 14.76 -11.16 10.49
N GLN A 15 14.42 -9.88 10.65
CA GLN A 15 14.16 -9.28 11.96
C GLN A 15 12.84 -9.83 12.55
N PRO A 16 12.72 -9.92 13.89
CA PRO A 16 11.46 -10.25 14.53
C PRO A 16 10.37 -9.27 14.11
N MET A 17 9.33 -9.78 13.45
CA MET A 17 8.22 -9.00 12.90
C MET A 17 6.90 -9.68 13.28
N PRO A 18 5.81 -8.92 13.47
CA PRO A 18 4.51 -9.52 13.72
C PRO A 18 4.07 -10.42 12.54
N ALA A 19 3.55 -11.60 12.86
CA ALA A 19 2.91 -12.47 11.87
C ALA A 19 1.44 -12.08 11.72
N TYR A 20 1.06 -11.56 10.55
CA TYR A 20 -0.29 -11.02 10.33
C TYR A 20 -1.32 -12.05 9.89
N PHE A 21 -0.88 -13.16 9.32
CA PHE A 21 -1.75 -14.21 8.81
C PHE A 21 -1.42 -15.55 9.44
N ASP A 22 -2.46 -16.30 9.82
CA ASP A 22 -2.31 -17.72 10.09
C ASP A 22 -2.20 -18.50 8.76
N LYS A 23 -1.86 -19.79 8.84
CA LYS A 23 -1.67 -20.66 7.65
C LYS A 23 -2.92 -20.77 6.75
N ARG A 24 -4.11 -20.45 7.25
CA ARG A 24 -5.40 -20.51 6.53
C ARG A 24 -5.88 -19.13 6.08
N GLY A 25 -5.53 -18.07 6.80
CA GLY A 25 -6.01 -16.71 6.64
C GLY A 25 -5.39 -15.96 5.46
N ALA A 26 -4.23 -16.39 4.97
CA ALA A 26 -3.68 -15.87 3.72
C ALA A 26 -4.69 -16.08 2.57
N GLY A 27 -5.18 -17.30 2.32
CA GLY A 27 -6.00 -17.55 1.13
C GLY A 27 -7.45 -17.06 1.13
N GLN A 28 -8.01 -16.57 2.25
CA GLN A 28 -9.47 -16.54 2.42
C GLN A 28 -10.18 -15.28 1.94
N THR A 29 -9.49 -14.14 1.78
CA THR A 29 -10.25 -12.88 1.62
C THR A 29 -10.54 -12.50 0.17
N THR A 30 -9.74 -12.88 -0.84
CA THR A 30 -9.81 -12.13 -2.11
C THR A 30 -9.55 -12.83 -3.46
N GLY A 31 -9.49 -14.16 -3.56
CA GLY A 31 -9.59 -14.86 -4.86
C GLY A 31 -8.42 -14.69 -5.84
N HIS A 32 -7.33 -14.00 -5.47
CA HIS A 32 -6.05 -14.04 -6.19
C HIS A 32 -4.92 -14.46 -5.23
N PRO A 33 -4.09 -15.47 -5.58
CA PRO A 33 -3.13 -16.06 -4.64
C PRO A 33 -2.00 -15.11 -4.22
N GLY A 34 -1.75 -14.04 -4.99
CA GLY A 34 -0.71 -13.05 -4.72
C GLY A 34 -1.15 -11.79 -3.96
N LEU A 35 -2.45 -11.65 -3.63
CA LEU A 35 -2.98 -10.45 -3.00
C LEU A 35 -3.95 -10.76 -1.87
N TYR A 36 -3.89 -9.98 -0.81
CA TYR A 36 -4.73 -10.13 0.37
C TYR A 36 -5.35 -8.79 0.75
N THR A 37 -6.67 -8.72 0.89
CA THR A 37 -7.31 -7.53 1.49
C THR A 37 -7.55 -7.75 2.98
N TRP A 38 -7.18 -6.75 3.77
CA TRP A 38 -7.47 -6.67 5.19
C TRP A 38 -8.54 -5.61 5.44
N LEU A 39 -9.56 -5.99 6.22
CA LEU A 39 -10.61 -5.10 6.68
C LEU A 39 -10.51 -4.98 8.19
N LEU A 40 -10.45 -3.75 8.71
CA LEU A 40 -10.41 -3.49 10.15
C LEU A 40 -11.67 -3.94 10.88
N SER A 41 -12.80 -3.99 10.16
CA SER A 41 -14.07 -4.47 10.67
C SER A 41 -14.76 -5.29 9.57
N PRO A 42 -15.46 -6.39 9.92
CA PRO A 42 -16.33 -7.11 8.99
C PRO A 42 -17.35 -6.22 8.31
N THR A 43 -17.77 -5.13 8.97
CA THR A 43 -18.73 -4.15 8.44
C THR A 43 -18.19 -3.32 7.26
N HIS A 44 -16.87 -3.31 7.04
CA HIS A 44 -16.24 -2.59 5.93
C HIS A 44 -16.16 -3.41 4.63
N ARG A 45 -16.71 -4.63 4.61
CA ARG A 45 -16.64 -5.51 3.43
C ARG A 45 -17.40 -4.95 2.22
N ASP A 46 -18.52 -4.27 2.48
CA ASP A 46 -19.41 -3.72 1.45
C ASP A 46 -19.44 -2.19 1.45
N VAL A 47 -18.45 -1.56 2.10
CA VAL A 47 -18.32 -0.10 2.16
C VAL A 47 -17.36 0.37 1.08
N ASP A 48 -17.74 1.41 0.35
CA ASP A 48 -16.89 2.09 -0.61
C ASP A 48 -15.85 2.96 0.14
N PRO A 49 -14.55 2.59 0.16
CA PRO A 49 -13.56 3.28 0.98
C PRO A 49 -13.23 4.67 0.42
N ASP A 50 -12.87 5.61 1.29
CA ASP A 50 -12.34 6.90 0.84
C ASP A 50 -10.89 6.78 0.32
N VAL A 51 -10.11 5.88 0.92
CA VAL A 51 -8.71 5.61 0.56
C VAL A 51 -8.41 4.12 0.67
N VAL A 52 -7.60 3.61 -0.26
CA VAL A 52 -7.03 2.26 -0.18
C VAL A 52 -5.54 2.37 0.11
N LEU A 53 -5.13 1.78 1.22
CA LEU A 53 -3.72 1.63 1.57
C LEU A 53 -3.20 0.33 0.98
N VAL A 54 -2.01 0.36 0.39
CA VAL A 54 -1.41 -0.83 -0.22
C VAL A 54 -0.02 -1.01 0.35
N GLY A 55 0.21 -2.16 0.98
CA GLY A 55 1.55 -2.57 1.42
C GLY A 55 2.08 -3.65 0.49
N ILE A 56 3.37 -3.59 0.18
CA ILE A 56 4.07 -4.63 -0.58
C ILE A 56 5.25 -5.11 0.26
N GLY A 57 5.35 -6.41 0.48
CA GLY A 57 6.40 -6.99 1.32
C GLY A 57 6.04 -7.00 2.81
N VAL A 58 7.04 -6.82 3.67
CA VAL A 58 6.96 -7.15 5.10
C VAL A 58 6.65 -5.95 6.00
N GLU A 59 6.86 -4.73 5.50
CA GLU A 59 6.65 -3.48 6.24
C GLU A 59 5.20 -2.99 6.09
N MET A 60 4.28 -3.72 6.71
CA MET A 60 2.85 -3.40 6.71
C MET A 60 2.50 -2.57 7.95
N MET A 61 1.73 -1.48 7.77
CA MET A 61 1.20 -0.67 8.87
C MET A 61 -0.32 -0.48 8.72
N PHE A 62 -1.04 -0.54 9.85
CA PHE A 62 -2.50 -0.57 9.90
C PHE A 62 -3.07 0.83 10.14
N GLU A 63 -4.11 1.20 9.38
CA GLU A 63 -5.16 2.15 9.84
C GLU A 63 -6.38 2.32 8.89
N VAL A 64 -6.38 1.75 7.67
CA VAL A 64 -7.55 1.82 6.73
C VAL A 64 -7.64 0.52 5.89
N ARG A 65 -8.56 0.36 4.93
CA ARG A 65 -8.61 -0.82 4.02
C ARG A 65 -7.22 -1.03 3.41
N VAL A 66 -6.60 -2.16 3.75
CA VAL A 66 -5.23 -2.49 3.31
C VAL A 66 -5.28 -3.59 2.26
N VAL A 67 -4.61 -3.40 1.13
CA VAL A 67 -4.30 -4.46 0.18
C VAL A 67 -2.83 -4.82 0.35
N ASN A 68 -2.53 -6.05 0.76
CA ASN A 68 -1.18 -6.58 0.73
C ASN A 68 -0.91 -7.23 -0.63
N VAL A 69 0.20 -6.86 -1.27
CA VAL A 69 0.65 -7.48 -2.52
C VAL A 69 1.90 -8.29 -2.23
N VAL A 70 1.79 -9.60 -2.42
CA VAL A 70 2.88 -10.56 -2.20
C VAL A 70 3.54 -10.96 -3.51
N ASP A 71 2.78 -11.00 -4.60
CA ASP A 71 3.31 -11.21 -5.95
C ASP A 71 3.23 -9.89 -6.74
N LEU A 72 4.38 -9.25 -6.94
CA LEU A 72 4.46 -8.00 -7.70
C LEU A 72 4.06 -8.21 -9.17
N THR A 73 4.30 -9.40 -9.72
CA THR A 73 3.95 -9.71 -11.13
C THR A 73 2.44 -9.73 -11.36
N ALA A 74 1.65 -9.87 -10.28
CA ALA A 74 0.19 -9.76 -10.35
C ALA A 74 -0.27 -8.35 -10.78
N ILE A 75 0.50 -7.30 -10.45
CA ILE A 75 0.21 -5.91 -10.81
C ILE A 75 0.55 -5.60 -12.28
N CYS A 76 1.40 -6.40 -12.92
CA CYS A 76 1.78 -6.19 -14.32
C CYS A 76 0.56 -6.12 -15.26
N PRO A 77 0.63 -5.37 -16.38
CA PRO A 77 -0.43 -5.34 -17.38
C PRO A 77 -0.83 -6.77 -17.81
N LYS A 78 -2.13 -7.00 -18.00
CA LYS A 78 -2.64 -8.31 -18.41
C LYS A 78 -1.91 -8.80 -19.68
N GLY A 79 -1.40 -10.02 -19.65
CA GLY A 79 -0.65 -10.64 -20.75
C GLY A 79 0.87 -10.43 -20.71
N LYS A 80 1.41 -9.65 -19.76
CA LYS A 80 2.86 -9.52 -19.54
C LYS A 80 3.46 -10.61 -18.67
N HIS A 81 2.66 -11.21 -17.78
CA HIS A 81 3.07 -12.32 -16.91
C HIS A 81 1.89 -13.28 -16.71
N PRO A 82 2.11 -14.60 -16.56
CA PRO A 82 1.03 -15.56 -16.28
C PRO A 82 0.21 -15.22 -15.03
N SER A 83 0.85 -14.70 -13.99
CA SER A 83 0.18 -14.27 -12.75
C SER A 83 -0.49 -12.90 -12.84
N ALA A 84 -0.36 -12.18 -13.97
CA ALA A 84 -0.91 -10.83 -14.10
C ALA A 84 -2.43 -10.85 -14.00
N MET A 85 -2.98 -10.10 -13.03
CA MET A 85 -4.42 -10.12 -12.79
C MET A 85 -5.21 -9.45 -13.91
N SER A 86 -6.47 -9.86 -14.06
CA SER A 86 -7.39 -9.19 -14.97
C SER A 86 -7.69 -7.77 -14.50
N ASP A 87 -8.07 -6.88 -15.43
CA ASP A 87 -8.38 -5.51 -15.05
C ASP A 87 -9.62 -5.40 -14.15
N LYS A 88 -10.59 -6.31 -14.30
CA LYS A 88 -11.75 -6.41 -13.40
C LYS A 88 -11.29 -6.75 -11.97
N THR A 89 -10.37 -7.69 -11.84
CA THR A 89 -9.78 -8.08 -10.56
C THR A 89 -9.00 -6.91 -9.96
N PHE A 90 -8.16 -6.24 -10.74
CA PHE A 90 -7.43 -5.05 -10.31
C PHE A 90 -8.36 -3.99 -9.71
N LYS A 91 -9.43 -3.66 -10.43
CA LYS A 91 -10.45 -2.71 -9.99
C LYS A 91 -11.16 -3.13 -8.69
N SER A 92 -11.37 -4.42 -8.44
CA SER A 92 -11.98 -4.87 -7.17
C SER A 92 -11.06 -4.67 -5.95
N TYR A 93 -9.75 -4.76 -6.14
CA TYR A 93 -8.76 -4.54 -5.07
C TYR A 93 -8.49 -3.06 -4.86
N PHE A 94 -8.15 -2.37 -5.95
CA PHE A 94 -7.61 -1.03 -5.92
C PHE A 94 -8.66 0.03 -6.23
N THR A 95 -9.93 -0.33 -6.40
CA THR A 95 -11.01 0.58 -6.80
C THR A 95 -10.73 1.31 -8.12
N GLU A 96 -11.72 2.04 -8.65
CA GLU A 96 -11.51 2.88 -9.83
C GLU A 96 -11.30 4.34 -9.44
N THR A 97 -12.04 4.86 -8.47
CA THR A 97 -12.20 6.30 -8.29
C THR A 97 -11.42 6.89 -7.11
N LYS A 98 -10.88 6.05 -6.23
CA LYS A 98 -10.32 6.44 -4.93
C LYS A 98 -8.81 6.66 -4.99
N HIS A 99 -8.29 7.30 -3.95
CA HIS A 99 -6.86 7.51 -3.81
C HIS A 99 -6.17 6.21 -3.39
N LEU A 100 -5.04 5.90 -4.04
CA LEU A 100 -4.22 4.72 -3.78
C LEU A 100 -2.87 5.14 -3.25
N SER A 101 -2.56 4.72 -2.03
CA SER A 101 -1.26 4.96 -1.41
C SER A 101 -0.50 3.63 -1.33
N PHE A 102 0.59 3.52 -2.08
CA PHE A 102 1.46 2.34 -2.10
C PHE A 102 2.70 2.58 -1.27
N SER A 103 2.98 1.65 -0.35
CA SER A 103 4.27 1.49 0.30
C SER A 103 5.02 0.33 -0.36
N TYR A 104 6.15 0.65 -1.01
CA TYR A 104 6.93 -0.30 -1.80
C TYR A 104 8.38 -0.33 -1.33
N PRO A 105 8.94 -1.50 -0.95
CA PRO A 105 10.31 -1.60 -0.46
C PRO A 105 11.36 -1.40 -1.57
N GLY A 106 10.96 -1.50 -2.83
CA GLY A 106 11.83 -1.18 -3.97
C GLY A 106 11.75 0.29 -4.35
N LYS A 107 12.36 0.64 -5.48
CA LYS A 107 12.31 2.00 -6.02
C LYS A 107 10.88 2.36 -6.43
N ALA A 108 10.41 3.53 -6.02
CA ALA A 108 9.05 3.97 -6.33
C ALA A 108 8.79 4.00 -7.85
N GLU A 109 9.81 4.35 -8.64
CA GLU A 109 9.75 4.41 -10.10
C GLU A 109 9.37 3.06 -10.73
N ASP A 110 9.91 1.96 -10.22
CA ASP A 110 9.66 0.61 -10.77
C ASP A 110 8.16 0.26 -10.67
N LEU A 111 7.55 0.54 -9.51
CA LEU A 111 6.13 0.29 -9.29
C LEU A 111 5.25 1.31 -10.02
N GLN A 112 5.67 2.58 -10.10
CA GLN A 112 4.96 3.59 -10.88
C GLN A 112 4.86 3.18 -12.34
N ASP A 113 5.95 2.69 -12.95
CA ASP A 113 5.96 2.25 -14.34
C ASP A 113 4.99 1.08 -14.59
N LEU A 114 4.95 0.10 -13.67
CA LEU A 114 4.01 -1.03 -13.73
C LEU A 114 2.55 -0.55 -13.66
N LEU A 115 2.25 0.37 -12.75
CA LEU A 115 0.90 0.92 -12.59
C LEU A 115 0.51 1.79 -13.80
N VAL A 116 1.37 2.68 -14.25
CA VAL A 116 1.10 3.59 -15.38
C VAL A 116 0.87 2.82 -16.69
N SER A 117 1.51 1.65 -16.82
CA SER A 117 1.39 0.76 -17.98
C SER A 117 0.07 -0.04 -18.03
N ARG A 118 -0.73 -0.06 -16.96
CA ARG A 118 -2.06 -0.69 -17.00
C ARG A 118 -3.08 0.21 -17.72
N ARG A 119 -3.75 -0.34 -18.74
CA ARG A 119 -4.77 0.39 -19.53
C ARG A 119 -5.94 0.92 -18.70
N THR A 120 -6.30 0.25 -17.61
CA THR A 120 -7.43 0.64 -16.75
C THR A 120 -7.12 1.69 -15.70
N ASN A 121 -5.87 2.17 -15.62
CA ASN A 121 -5.48 3.20 -14.66
C ASN A 121 -5.84 4.59 -15.20
N ALA A 122 -7.14 4.88 -15.28
CA ALA A 122 -7.68 6.18 -15.67
C ALA A 122 -7.37 7.30 -14.64
N HIS A 123 -6.88 6.95 -13.45
CA HIS A 123 -6.66 7.89 -12.33
C HIS A 123 -5.21 7.93 -11.87
N LYS A 124 -4.24 8.02 -12.80
CA LYS A 124 -2.81 8.18 -12.48
C LYS A 124 -2.53 9.30 -11.47
N HIS A 125 -3.32 10.36 -11.49
CA HIS A 125 -3.22 11.51 -10.57
C HIS A 125 -3.66 11.22 -9.13
N LYS A 126 -4.25 10.05 -8.85
CA LYS A 126 -4.69 9.62 -7.51
C LYS A 126 -3.85 8.47 -6.96
N ILE A 127 -2.71 8.18 -7.58
CA ILE A 127 -1.78 7.16 -7.13
C ILE A 127 -0.57 7.87 -6.52
N THR A 128 -0.30 7.55 -5.27
CA THR A 128 0.92 7.93 -4.58
C THR A 128 1.73 6.68 -4.32
N VAL A 129 2.96 6.62 -4.83
CA VAL A 129 3.89 5.53 -4.54
C VAL A 129 5.04 6.07 -3.72
N MET A 130 5.18 5.53 -2.52
CA MET A 130 6.34 5.72 -1.65
C MET A 130 7.23 4.49 -1.76
N GLY A 131 8.53 4.70 -1.71
CA GLY A 131 9.46 3.59 -1.69
C GLY A 131 10.89 4.03 -1.47
N TYR A 132 11.79 3.11 -1.73
CA TYR A 132 13.21 3.28 -1.45
C TYR A 132 13.79 4.50 -2.19
N SER A 133 14.35 5.44 -1.42
CA SER A 133 15.19 6.53 -1.88
C SER A 133 16.66 6.19 -1.62
N LYS A 134 17.56 6.60 -2.52
CA LYS A 134 19.01 6.31 -2.45
C LYS A 134 19.76 7.13 -1.38
N GLU A 135 19.13 7.43 -0.25
CA GLU A 135 19.76 8.17 0.84
C GLU A 135 20.53 7.26 1.80
N ASN A 136 21.59 7.79 2.40
CA ASN A 136 22.64 7.01 3.06
C ASN A 136 22.11 6.32 4.35
N PRO A 137 22.34 5.00 4.53
CA PRO A 137 21.52 4.16 5.42
C PRO A 137 22.06 4.03 6.84
N LEU A 138 22.85 4.98 7.36
CA LEU A 138 23.31 4.91 8.75
C LEU A 138 22.18 5.35 9.68
N GLY A 139 21.27 4.43 10.00
CA GLY A 139 20.10 4.69 10.83
C GLY A 139 19.41 3.43 11.33
N THR A 140 18.48 3.59 12.26
CA THR A 140 17.63 2.50 12.76
C THR A 140 16.65 2.04 11.67
N PRO A 141 16.07 0.83 11.77
CA PRO A 141 15.03 0.39 10.82
C PRO A 141 13.89 1.40 10.68
N PHE A 142 13.45 2.00 11.80
CA PHE A 142 12.43 3.04 11.76
C PHE A 142 12.91 4.33 11.08
N GLY A 143 14.17 4.72 11.29
CA GLY A 143 14.80 5.83 10.57
C GLY A 143 14.80 5.61 9.05
N HIS A 144 15.06 4.40 8.58
CA HIS A 144 14.94 4.07 7.14
C HIS A 144 13.52 4.24 6.61
N MET A 145 12.52 3.87 7.41
CA MET A 145 11.12 4.07 7.02
C MET A 145 10.77 5.56 6.92
N LEU A 146 11.29 6.39 7.84
CA LEU A 146 11.08 7.84 7.81
C LEU A 146 11.73 8.49 6.58
N LEU A 147 12.97 8.10 6.24
CA LEU A 147 13.71 8.60 5.07
C LEU A 147 13.00 8.24 3.75
N ASN A 148 12.53 7.00 3.65
CA ASN A 148 11.79 6.53 2.47
C ASN A 148 10.35 7.02 2.44
N SER A 149 9.92 7.83 3.42
CA SER A 149 8.54 8.27 3.59
C SER A 149 7.54 7.12 3.66
N VAL A 150 7.95 5.93 4.11
CA VAL A 150 7.09 4.74 4.26
C VAL A 150 6.71 4.46 5.71
N SER A 151 7.00 5.38 6.64
CA SER A 151 6.67 5.23 8.06
C SER A 151 5.16 5.24 8.32
N ARG A 152 4.72 4.76 9.50
CA ARG A 152 3.30 4.83 9.91
C ARG A 152 2.75 6.25 9.86
N PHE A 153 3.60 7.23 10.17
CA PHE A 153 3.20 8.63 10.17
C PHE A 153 2.96 9.11 8.74
N ASP A 154 3.83 8.73 7.80
CA ASP A 154 3.68 9.10 6.40
C ASP A 154 2.43 8.49 5.78
N VAL A 155 2.18 7.20 6.04
CA VAL A 155 0.97 6.50 5.59
C VAL A 155 -0.28 7.16 6.17
N ALA A 156 -0.30 7.47 7.46
CA ALA A 156 -1.43 8.15 8.11
C ALA A 156 -1.66 9.56 7.54
N ILE A 157 -0.60 10.34 7.32
CA ILE A 157 -0.68 11.67 6.70
C ILE A 157 -1.27 11.56 5.29
N GLN A 158 -0.86 10.57 4.49
CA GLN A 158 -1.43 10.37 3.15
C GLN A 158 -2.91 9.98 3.18
N ALA A 159 -3.30 9.08 4.09
CA ALA A 159 -4.70 8.72 4.27
C ALA A 159 -5.56 9.95 4.63
N LEU A 160 -5.08 10.78 5.56
CA LEU A 160 -5.75 12.01 5.96
C LEU A 160 -5.82 13.03 4.81
N ARG A 161 -4.73 13.20 4.04
CA ARG A 161 -4.70 14.08 2.87
C ARG A 161 -5.72 13.64 1.82
N ALA A 162 -5.77 12.35 1.49
CA ALA A 162 -6.78 11.79 0.59
C ALA A 162 -8.21 12.08 1.09
N GLY A 163 -8.48 11.90 2.38
CA GLY A 163 -9.77 12.25 2.97
C GLY A 163 -10.14 13.73 2.87
N THR A 164 -9.16 14.64 2.92
CA THR A 164 -9.40 16.10 2.75
C THR A 164 -9.78 16.48 1.33
N GLU A 165 -9.31 15.75 0.33
CA GLU A 165 -9.64 16.00 -1.08
C GLU A 165 -11.06 15.56 -1.41
N ILE A 166 -11.51 14.44 -0.83
CA ILE A 166 -12.83 13.84 -1.08
C ILE A 166 -13.94 14.61 -0.34
N THR A 167 -13.68 15.03 0.89
CA THR A 167 -14.72 15.63 1.73
C THR A 167 -15.11 17.03 1.22
N SER A 168 -16.38 17.30 0.93
CA SER A 168 -16.86 18.64 0.55
C SER A 168 -17.04 19.60 1.73
N THR A 169 -17.18 19.07 2.96
CA THR A 169 -17.49 19.85 4.16
C THR A 169 -16.28 20.60 4.72
N ARG A 170 -16.39 21.93 4.84
CA ARG A 170 -15.32 22.80 5.38
C ARG A 170 -14.89 22.43 6.82
N LEU A 171 -15.84 22.05 7.69
CA LEU A 171 -15.56 21.65 9.07
C LEU A 171 -14.73 20.37 9.15
N LYS A 172 -15.10 19.35 8.38
CA LYS A 172 -14.34 18.09 8.28
C LYS A 172 -12.96 18.32 7.69
N LYS A 173 -12.83 19.14 6.63
CA LYS A 173 -11.51 19.53 6.10
C LYS A 173 -10.63 20.19 7.16
N ARG A 174 -11.19 21.10 7.97
CA ARG A 174 -10.45 21.77 9.04
C ARG A 174 -9.98 20.78 10.11
N SER A 175 -10.86 19.86 10.52
CA SER A 175 -10.53 18.80 11.49
C SER A 175 -9.42 17.88 10.97
N LEU A 176 -9.56 17.36 9.75
CA LEU A 176 -8.54 16.50 9.12
C LEU A 176 -7.18 17.21 8.99
N ARG A 177 -7.17 18.50 8.60
CA ARG A 177 -5.94 19.31 8.58
C ARG A 177 -5.32 19.48 9.96
N GLY A 178 -6.13 19.56 11.02
CA GLY A 178 -5.65 19.55 12.40
C GLY A 178 -4.96 18.23 12.76
N ASN A 179 -5.58 17.11 12.40
CA ASN A 179 -5.01 15.79 12.62
C ASN A 179 -3.69 15.59 11.86
N ILE A 180 -3.58 16.07 10.62
CA ILE A 180 -2.33 16.02 9.86
C ILE A 180 -1.21 16.72 10.63
N LYS A 181 -1.44 17.93 11.14
CA LYS A 181 -0.45 18.69 11.92
C LYS A 181 -0.01 17.95 13.18
N GLU A 182 -0.94 17.31 13.87
CA GLU A 182 -0.63 16.52 15.06
C GLU A 182 0.22 15.29 14.73
N VAL A 183 -0.07 14.59 13.63
CA VAL A 183 0.73 13.45 13.17
C VAL A 183 2.12 13.92 12.71
N GLU A 184 2.22 15.04 12.00
CA GLU A 184 3.50 15.65 11.61
C GLU A 184 4.34 16.03 12.84
N ARG A 185 3.71 16.62 13.88
CA ARG A 185 4.38 16.94 15.15
C ARG A 185 4.97 15.69 15.81
N ARG A 186 4.19 14.61 15.92
CA ARG A 186 4.65 13.32 16.47
C ARG A 186 5.75 12.68 15.63
N LYS A 187 5.68 12.83 14.30
CA LYS A 187 6.74 12.33 13.40
C LYS A 187 8.08 12.99 13.73
N THR A 188 8.10 14.30 13.95
CA THR A 188 9.30 15.04 14.34
C THR A 188 9.81 14.62 15.72
N GLU A 189 8.93 14.49 16.71
CA GLU A 189 9.30 14.08 18.08
C GLU A 189 9.97 12.70 18.16
N VAL A 190 9.66 11.79 17.23
CA VAL A 190 10.25 10.44 17.20
C VAL A 190 11.53 10.41 16.36
N ASN A 191 11.79 11.46 15.57
CA ASN A 191 12.98 11.59 14.74
C ASN A 191 14.12 12.34 15.46
N ASP A 192 13.80 13.14 16.48
CA ASP A 192 14.74 13.79 17.41
C ASP A 192 15.24 12.81 18.50
#